data_AF-A0A7C3WPV6-F1
#
_entry.id   AF-A0A7C3WPV6-F1
#
_cell.length_a   1.000
_cell.length_b   1.000
_cell.length_c   1.000
_cell.angle_alpha   90.00
_cell.angle_beta   90.00
_cell.angle_gamma   90.00
#
_symmetry.space_group_name_H-M   'P 1'
#
loop_
_entity.id
_entity.type
_entity.pdbx_description
1 polymer ?
#
loop_
_entity_poly.entity_id
_entity_poly.type
_entity_poly.pdbx_seq_one_letter_code
_entity_poly.pdbx_strand_id
1 'polypeptide(L)'
;MVGEQKEATLRKCRNILESYGRVYGAERMVECKSCHFVTSCGLRFVKSMFTILQELADAGLKCKVPLTANPRPLDPRVYPIVERLAGSYIYGKQQLLESLLSRLGLMHPDAYTCTPYYIGNKPSYGDVLAWAESSAVIYANSVLGARTNRNSSMIEIMSGILGETPEFGLLLDEERKASWLVEVRTSQRPNFFALGSLIGKTLGEDIPYIVGLERWEVKEYELKDMGAAMAVWGAVGLFHAEGLTPEAVEMGRKLLRSYYRHG
;
A
#
# COMPACT_ATOMS: atom_id res chain seq x y z
N MET A 1 -28.32 2.15 22.48
CA MET A 1 -27.10 2.93 22.74
C MET A 1 -25.85 2.37 22.04
N VAL A 2 -25.17 1.30 22.51
CA VAL A 2 -23.92 0.81 21.87
C VAL A 2 -24.12 0.34 20.42
N GLY A 3 -25.20 -0.39 20.14
CA GLY A 3 -25.52 -0.84 18.78
C GLY A 3 -25.88 0.29 17.81
N GLU A 4 -26.58 1.33 18.29
CA GLU A 4 -26.95 2.49 17.46
C GLU A 4 -25.74 3.35 17.11
N GLN A 5 -24.82 3.56 18.07
CA GLN A 5 -23.57 4.28 17.81
C GLN A 5 -22.70 3.53 16.79
N LYS A 6 -22.57 2.20 16.95
CA LYS A 6 -21.86 1.35 16.00
C LYS A 6 -22.40 1.48 14.58
N GLU A 7 -23.71 1.38 14.44
CA GLU A 7 -24.41 1.49 13.16
C GLU A 7 -24.28 2.89 12.53
N ALA A 8 -24.38 3.94 13.34
CA ALA A 8 -24.19 5.32 12.88
C ALA A 8 -22.75 5.55 12.38
N THR A 9 -21.74 5.06 13.09
CA THR A 9 -20.34 5.18 12.67
C THR A 9 -20.04 4.34 11.43
N LEU A 10 -20.59 3.14 11.29
CA LEU A 10 -20.48 2.33 10.05
C LEU A 10 -21.08 3.05 8.84
N ARG A 11 -22.25 3.67 9.00
CA ARG A 11 -22.88 4.47 7.95
C ARG A 11 -22.02 5.66 7.56
N LYS A 12 -21.39 6.32 8.53
CA LYS A 12 -20.44 7.41 8.27
C LYS A 12 -19.24 6.93 7.46
N CYS A 13 -18.62 5.80 7.81
CA CYS A 13 -17.55 5.19 7.02
C CYS A 13 -18.00 4.89 5.59
N ARG A 14 -19.17 4.28 5.42
CA ARG A 14 -19.73 3.96 4.10
C ARG A 14 -19.92 5.22 3.25
N ASN A 15 -20.57 6.25 3.81
CA ASN A 15 -20.79 7.51 3.11
C ASN A 15 -19.48 8.19 2.68
N ILE A 16 -18.44 8.11 3.53
CA ILE A 16 -17.10 8.63 3.21
C ILE A 16 -16.48 7.85 2.05
N LEU A 17 -16.49 6.52 2.10
CA LEU A 17 -15.92 5.69 1.03
C LEU A 17 -16.68 5.83 -0.29
N GLU A 18 -18.01 5.89 -0.26
CA GLU A 18 -18.83 6.12 -1.46
C GLU A 18 -18.59 7.51 -2.03
N SER A 19 -18.45 8.54 -1.19
CA SER A 19 -18.14 9.89 -1.65
C SER A 19 -16.73 9.98 -2.21
N TYR A 20 -15.76 9.32 -1.56
CA TYR A 20 -14.39 9.21 -2.05
C TYR A 20 -14.36 8.47 -3.40
N GLY A 21 -15.02 7.32 -3.50
CA GLY A 21 -15.14 6.55 -4.74
C GLY A 21 -15.73 7.37 -5.88
N ARG A 22 -16.82 8.11 -5.64
CA ARG A 22 -17.42 9.01 -6.65
C ARG A 22 -16.46 10.07 -7.16
N VAL A 23 -15.59 10.62 -6.31
CA VAL A 23 -14.57 11.59 -6.74
C VAL A 23 -13.58 10.97 -7.72
N TYR A 24 -13.27 9.67 -7.57
CA TYR A 24 -12.38 8.93 -8.45
C TYR A 24 -13.09 8.11 -9.53
N GLY A 25 -14.40 8.31 -9.72
CA GLY A 25 -15.19 7.63 -10.75
C GLY A 25 -15.52 6.16 -10.46
N ALA A 26 -15.43 5.71 -9.20
CA ALA A 26 -15.84 4.36 -8.82
C ALA A 26 -17.37 4.18 -8.99
N GLU A 27 -17.78 3.17 -9.75
CA GLU A 27 -19.20 2.83 -9.94
C GLU A 27 -19.75 1.94 -8.82
N ARG A 28 -18.87 1.21 -8.13
CA ARG A 28 -19.23 0.26 -7.08
C ARG A 28 -18.14 0.10 -6.02
N MET A 29 -18.53 -0.52 -4.92
CA MET A 29 -17.62 -1.04 -3.90
C MET A 29 -17.31 -2.51 -4.21
N VAL A 30 -16.08 -2.95 -3.94
CA VAL A 30 -15.65 -4.35 -4.10
C VAL A 30 -15.06 -4.86 -2.79
N GLU A 31 -15.25 -6.16 -2.52
CA GLU A 31 -14.72 -6.80 -1.32
C GLU A 31 -13.19 -6.70 -1.29
N CYS A 32 -12.62 -6.28 -0.16
CA CYS A 32 -11.19 -6.32 0.06
C CYS A 32 -10.82 -7.48 0.99
N LYS A 33 -9.60 -8.03 0.85
CA LYS A 33 -9.14 -9.21 1.58
C LYS A 33 -8.14 -8.90 2.69
N SER A 34 -7.57 -7.70 2.70
CA SER A 34 -6.50 -7.32 3.62
C SER A 34 -6.41 -5.81 3.80
N CYS A 35 -5.98 -5.36 4.99
CA CYS A 35 -5.75 -3.94 5.30
C CYS A 35 -4.34 -3.71 5.85
N HIS A 36 -3.70 -2.62 5.42
CA HIS A 36 -2.38 -2.20 5.90
C HIS A 36 -2.30 -0.70 6.22
N PHE A 37 -2.13 -0.38 7.50
CA PHE A 37 -2.14 0.98 8.04
C PHE A 37 -0.75 1.64 8.02
N VAL A 38 -0.57 2.67 7.20
CA VAL A 38 0.75 3.28 6.93
C VAL A 38 1.22 4.28 8.01
N THR A 39 0.33 4.91 8.78
CA THR A 39 0.68 6.00 9.73
C THR A 39 0.93 5.47 11.15
N SER A 40 1.81 4.48 11.30
CA SER A 40 2.11 3.81 12.59
C SER A 40 2.97 4.62 13.58
N CYS A 41 3.35 5.84 13.20
CA CYS A 41 4.06 6.77 14.07
C CYS A 41 3.05 7.63 14.84
N GLY A 42 3.11 7.60 16.17
CA GLY A 42 2.25 8.35 17.08
C GLY A 42 2.54 9.86 17.11
N LEU A 43 2.48 10.49 15.93
CA LEU A 43 2.80 11.90 15.71
C LEU A 43 1.82 12.81 16.46
N ARG A 44 2.32 13.53 17.46
CA ARG A 44 1.52 14.36 18.37
C ARG A 44 0.67 15.43 17.65
N PHE A 45 1.09 15.87 16.47
CA PHE A 45 0.44 16.94 15.72
C PHE A 45 -0.68 16.48 14.77
N VAL A 46 -0.85 15.17 14.54
CA VAL A 46 -1.88 14.64 13.63
C VAL A 46 -3.19 14.37 14.38
N LYS A 47 -3.73 15.40 15.04
CA LYS A 47 -4.88 15.28 15.97
C LYS A 47 -6.13 14.67 15.31
N SER A 48 -6.47 15.09 14.09
CA SER A 48 -7.67 14.63 13.38
C SER A 48 -7.66 13.12 13.12
N MET A 49 -6.49 12.55 12.84
CA MET A 49 -6.33 11.10 12.69
C MET A 49 -6.69 10.38 13.98
N PHE A 50 -6.18 10.85 15.12
CA PHE A 50 -6.51 10.26 16.42
C PHE A 50 -8.00 10.39 16.75
N THR A 51 -8.63 11.53 16.44
CA THR A 51 -10.07 11.71 16.63
C THR A 51 -10.87 10.68 15.84
N ILE A 52 -10.52 10.45 14.57
CA ILE A 52 -11.19 9.46 13.73
C ILE A 52 -10.96 8.04 14.28
N LEU A 53 -9.71 7.65 14.55
CA LEU A 53 -9.40 6.31 15.07
C LEU A 53 -10.08 6.05 16.42
N GLN A 54 -10.14 7.05 17.31
CA GLN A 54 -10.83 6.97 18.58
C GLN A 54 -12.34 6.81 18.39
N GLU A 55 -12.98 7.58 17.49
CA GLU A 55 -14.39 7.45 17.16
C GLU A 55 -14.72 6.02 16.65
N LEU A 56 -13.89 5.48 15.76
CA LEU A 56 -14.05 4.13 15.23
C LEU A 56 -13.90 3.07 16.34
N ALA A 57 -12.87 3.20 17.19
CA ALA A 57 -12.59 2.25 18.25
C ALA A 57 -13.63 2.32 19.39
N ASP A 58 -14.13 3.51 19.73
CA ASP A 58 -15.15 3.73 20.78
C ASP A 58 -16.53 3.23 20.34
N ALA A 59 -16.83 3.29 19.04
CA ALA A 59 -17.98 2.63 18.44
C ALA A 59 -17.87 1.09 18.43
N GLY A 60 -16.74 0.52 18.87
CA GLY A 60 -16.50 -0.92 18.89
C GLY A 60 -16.32 -1.54 17.50
N LEU A 61 -15.88 -0.75 16.52
CA LEU A 61 -15.59 -1.23 15.17
C LEU A 61 -14.24 -1.95 15.14
N LYS A 62 -14.16 -2.97 14.28
CA LYS A 62 -12.94 -3.73 13.99
C LYS A 62 -12.87 -3.98 12.49
N CYS A 63 -11.65 -4.07 11.96
CA CYS A 63 -11.45 -4.57 10.62
C CYS A 63 -12.04 -5.98 10.47
N LYS A 64 -12.79 -6.19 9.38
CA LYS A 64 -13.30 -7.52 8.99
C LYS A 64 -12.22 -8.37 8.33
N VAL A 65 -11.17 -7.71 7.85
CA VAL A 65 -10.02 -8.30 7.17
C VAL A 65 -8.76 -8.19 8.04
N PRO A 66 -7.72 -9.02 7.81
CA PRO A 66 -6.47 -8.93 8.54
C PRO A 66 -5.87 -7.53 8.47
N LEU A 67 -5.64 -6.93 9.64
CA LEU A 67 -5.05 -5.59 9.80
C LEU A 67 -3.59 -5.70 10.26
N THR A 68 -2.71 -5.08 9.50
CA THR A 68 -1.30 -4.84 9.85
C THR A 68 -1.01 -3.35 9.82
N ALA A 69 0.09 -2.91 10.44
CA ALA A 69 0.50 -1.52 10.44
C ALA A 69 1.98 -1.41 10.05
N ASN A 70 2.42 -0.20 9.68
CA ASN A 70 3.83 0.07 9.40
C ASN A 70 4.71 -0.11 10.65
N PRO A 71 6.05 -0.15 10.51
CA PRO A 71 6.95 -0.30 11.65
C PRO A 71 6.75 0.79 12.70
N ARG A 72 7.02 0.46 13.96
CA ARG A 72 7.10 1.45 15.04
C ARG A 72 8.29 2.40 14.80
N PRO A 73 8.27 3.61 15.38
CA PRO A 73 9.49 4.40 15.53
C PRO A 73 10.61 3.56 16.16
N LEU A 74 11.86 3.80 15.75
CA LEU A 74 13.02 3.13 16.33
C LEU A 74 13.08 3.37 17.85
N ASP A 75 13.65 2.40 18.55
CA ASP A 75 13.80 2.45 20.00
C ASP A 75 14.52 3.74 20.42
N PRO A 76 13.93 4.58 21.29
CA PRO A 76 14.56 5.83 21.74
C PRO A 76 15.96 5.63 22.34
N ARG A 77 16.31 4.43 22.81
CA ARG A 77 17.63 4.08 23.35
C ARG A 77 18.75 4.03 22.30
N VAL A 78 18.42 3.90 21.02
CA VAL A 78 19.43 3.89 19.93
C VAL A 78 19.88 5.30 19.54
N TYR A 79 19.17 6.33 19.98
CA TYR A 79 19.44 7.72 19.64
C TYR A 79 20.26 8.44 20.72
N PRO A 80 21.10 9.43 20.33
CA PRO A 80 21.71 10.34 21.29
C PRO A 80 20.63 11.14 22.04
N ILE A 81 21.02 11.76 23.16
CA ILE A 81 20.09 12.32 24.14
C ILE A 81 19.14 13.36 23.54
N VAL A 82 19.62 14.22 22.65
CA VAL A 82 18.82 15.31 22.06
C VAL A 82 17.76 14.74 21.11
N GLU A 83 18.14 13.82 20.25
CA GLU A 83 17.26 13.11 19.32
C GLU A 83 16.25 12.24 20.06
N ARG A 84 16.66 11.63 21.18
CA ARG A 84 15.76 10.87 22.07
C ARG A 84 14.68 11.76 22.67
N LEU A 85 15.04 12.96 23.15
CA LEU A 85 14.08 13.92 23.70
C LEU A 85 13.13 14.44 22.61
N ALA A 86 13.66 14.78 21.43
CA ALA A 86 12.87 15.19 20.27
C ALA A 86 11.91 14.07 19.83
N GLY A 87 12.39 12.84 19.70
CA GLY A 87 11.58 11.67 19.35
C GLY A 87 10.48 11.40 20.38
N SER A 88 10.78 11.48 21.67
CA SER A 88 9.78 11.29 22.74
C SER A 88 8.65 12.34 22.67
N TYR A 89 8.99 13.58 22.29
CA TYR A 89 7.99 14.63 22.09
C TYR A 89 7.15 14.42 20.82
N ILE A 90 7.83 14.14 19.69
CA ILE A 90 7.21 13.95 18.38
C ILE A 90 6.28 12.74 18.38
N TYR A 91 6.75 11.60 18.91
CA TYR A 91 6.04 10.32 18.96
C TYR A 91 5.27 10.08 20.27
N GLY A 92 5.01 11.12 21.05
CA GLY A 92 4.38 11.01 22.37
C GLY A 92 2.95 10.44 22.40
N LYS A 93 2.36 10.12 21.24
CA LYS A 93 1.06 9.43 21.13
C LYS A 93 1.19 7.97 20.67
N GLN A 94 2.40 7.40 20.66
CA GLN A 94 2.63 6.02 20.18
C GLN A 94 1.77 4.99 20.92
N GLN A 95 1.78 5.00 22.26
CA GLN A 95 0.98 4.05 23.06
C GLN A 95 -0.53 4.17 22.79
N LEU A 96 -1.03 5.40 22.61
CA LEU A 96 -2.43 5.63 22.26
C LEU A 96 -2.75 5.03 20.87
N LEU A 97 -1.88 5.27 19.88
CA LEU A 97 -2.05 4.73 18.53
C LEU A 97 -2.08 3.20 18.55
N GLU A 98 -1.13 2.56 19.25
CA GLU A 98 -1.07 1.10 19.34
C GLU A 98 -2.30 0.51 20.05
N SER A 99 -2.79 1.18 21.10
CA SER A 99 -4.05 0.80 21.76
C SER A 99 -5.24 0.91 20.82
N LEU A 100 -5.34 1.98 20.02
CA LEU A 100 -6.40 2.15 19.03
C LEU A 100 -6.34 1.08 17.94
N LEU A 101 -5.17 0.83 17.36
CA LEU A 101 -5.00 -0.20 16.32
C LEU A 101 -5.33 -1.60 16.85
N SER A 102 -4.92 -1.93 18.08
CA SER A 102 -5.31 -3.17 18.76
C SER A 102 -6.83 -3.30 18.90
N ARG A 103 -7.50 -2.23 19.35
CA ARG A 103 -8.97 -2.19 19.46
C ARG A 103 -9.68 -2.29 18.12
N LEU A 104 -9.08 -1.77 17.05
CA LEU A 104 -9.56 -1.84 15.67
C LEU A 104 -9.26 -3.19 14.99
N GLY A 105 -8.59 -4.14 15.68
CA GLY A 105 -8.42 -5.50 15.18
C GLY A 105 -7.06 -5.79 14.53
N LEU A 106 -6.00 -5.13 14.96
CA LEU A 106 -4.63 -5.50 14.59
C LEU A 106 -4.39 -7.00 14.83
N MET A 107 -3.84 -7.73 13.86
CA MET A 107 -3.73 -9.20 13.88
C MET A 107 -2.99 -9.75 15.10
N HIS A 108 -1.88 -9.13 15.49
CA HIS A 108 -1.06 -9.48 16.64
C HIS A 108 -0.35 -8.21 17.17
N PRO A 109 0.00 -8.13 18.47
CA PRO A 109 0.80 -7.03 19.03
C PRO A 109 2.09 -6.64 18.28
N ASP A 110 2.62 -7.54 17.45
CA ASP A 110 3.86 -7.34 16.68
C ASP A 110 3.64 -7.19 15.17
N ALA A 111 2.39 -6.99 14.72
CA ALA A 111 2.03 -6.82 13.32
C ALA A 111 2.40 -5.42 12.75
N TYR A 112 3.62 -4.96 13.04
CA TYR A 112 4.19 -3.67 12.66
C TYR A 112 5.37 -3.86 11.69
N THR A 113 5.16 -3.74 10.39
CA THR A 113 6.17 -3.95 9.34
C THR A 113 5.78 -3.25 8.04
N CYS A 114 6.76 -2.85 7.22
CA CYS A 114 6.50 -2.40 5.85
C CYS A 114 6.33 -3.58 4.86
N THR A 115 6.49 -4.81 5.34
CA THR A 115 6.41 -6.04 4.54
C THR A 115 5.32 -6.98 5.10
N PRO A 116 4.04 -6.56 5.09
CA PRO A 116 2.96 -7.32 5.73
C PRO A 116 2.82 -8.75 5.19
N TYR A 117 3.18 -8.95 3.93
CA TYR A 117 3.21 -10.24 3.24
C TYR A 117 4.22 -11.24 3.81
N TYR A 118 5.25 -10.82 4.56
CA TYR A 118 6.19 -11.74 5.22
C TYR A 118 5.75 -12.16 6.63
N ILE A 119 4.72 -11.53 7.19
CA ILE A 119 4.22 -11.82 8.55
C ILE A 119 2.81 -12.44 8.55
N GLY A 120 2.44 -13.09 7.44
CA GLY A 120 1.18 -13.81 7.30
C GLY A 120 0.03 -13.00 6.67
N ASN A 121 0.18 -11.70 6.48
CA ASN A 121 -0.78 -10.89 5.74
C ASN A 121 -0.43 -10.86 4.24
N LYS A 122 -0.35 -12.05 3.63
CA LYS A 122 0.04 -12.25 2.22
C LYS A 122 -1.21 -12.44 1.34
N PRO A 123 -1.49 -11.52 0.41
CA PRO A 123 -2.59 -11.66 -0.53
C PRO A 123 -2.27 -12.63 -1.67
N SER A 124 -3.32 -13.10 -2.34
CA SER A 124 -3.25 -13.93 -3.55
C SER A 124 -3.34 -13.08 -4.82
N TYR A 125 -2.99 -13.68 -5.96
CA TYR A 125 -3.20 -13.07 -7.27
C TYR A 125 -4.67 -12.67 -7.47
N GLY A 126 -4.90 -11.43 -7.89
CA GLY A 126 -6.24 -10.86 -8.11
C GLY A 126 -6.97 -10.36 -6.85
N ASP A 127 -6.47 -10.63 -5.63
CA ASP A 127 -7.10 -10.13 -4.41
C ASP A 127 -7.09 -8.59 -4.38
N VAL A 128 -8.24 -8.00 -4.03
CA VAL A 128 -8.34 -6.55 -3.79
C VAL A 128 -7.95 -6.24 -2.35
N LEU A 129 -7.12 -5.21 -2.14
CA LEU A 129 -6.59 -4.84 -0.83
C LEU A 129 -6.93 -3.40 -0.45
N ALA A 130 -6.77 -3.14 0.84
CA ALA A 130 -6.84 -1.82 1.44
C ALA A 130 -5.47 -1.41 2.00
N TRP A 131 -4.47 -1.22 1.14
CA TRP A 131 -3.08 -0.98 1.53
C TRP A 131 -2.62 0.43 1.12
N ALA A 132 -2.09 1.19 2.07
CA ALA A 132 -1.64 2.58 1.82
C ALA A 132 -0.11 2.75 1.75
N GLU A 133 0.67 1.73 2.14
CA GLU A 133 2.14 1.83 2.20
C GLU A 133 2.74 1.64 0.80
N SER A 134 3.49 2.63 0.34
CA SER A 134 4.11 2.72 -0.99
C SER A 134 4.83 1.46 -1.47
N SER A 135 5.75 0.89 -0.67
CA SER A 135 6.54 -0.27 -1.09
C SER A 135 5.73 -1.57 -1.10
N ALA A 136 4.78 -1.70 -0.18
CA ALA A 136 3.87 -2.83 -0.07
C ALA A 136 2.81 -2.79 -1.19
N VAL A 137 2.32 -1.60 -1.55
CA VAL A 137 1.39 -1.39 -2.67
C VAL A 137 2.02 -1.86 -3.98
N ILE A 138 3.21 -1.37 -4.33
CA ILE A 138 3.84 -1.74 -5.60
C ILE A 138 4.25 -3.21 -5.64
N TYR A 139 4.67 -3.78 -4.50
CA TYR A 139 4.95 -5.22 -4.39
C TYR A 139 3.67 -6.05 -4.54
N ALA A 140 2.58 -5.68 -3.88
CA ALA A 140 1.29 -6.35 -4.02
C ALA A 140 0.81 -6.31 -5.49
N ASN A 141 0.86 -5.14 -6.11
CA ASN A 141 0.43 -4.95 -7.49
C ASN A 141 1.29 -5.71 -8.50
N SER A 142 2.62 -5.64 -8.38
CA SER A 142 3.53 -6.09 -9.43
C SER A 142 4.05 -7.51 -9.19
N VAL A 143 4.40 -7.83 -7.95
CA VAL A 143 5.07 -9.09 -7.60
C VAL A 143 4.06 -10.17 -7.22
N LEU A 144 3.00 -9.81 -6.50
CA LEU A 144 1.92 -10.75 -6.15
C LEU A 144 0.76 -10.75 -7.17
N GLY A 145 0.62 -9.69 -7.96
CA GLY A 145 -0.53 -9.49 -8.86
C GLY A 145 -1.85 -9.29 -8.12
N ALA A 146 -1.80 -8.87 -6.86
CA ALA A 146 -2.95 -8.36 -6.13
C ALA A 146 -3.29 -6.94 -6.64
N ARG A 147 -4.40 -6.37 -6.16
CA ARG A 147 -4.94 -5.09 -6.65
C ARG A 147 -5.16 -4.12 -5.51
N THR A 148 -4.44 -3.00 -5.52
CA THR A 148 -4.61 -1.97 -4.50
C THR A 148 -4.22 -0.60 -5.04
N ASN A 149 -5.00 0.41 -4.68
CA ASN A 149 -4.63 1.81 -4.85
C ASN A 149 -3.71 2.24 -3.71
N ARG A 150 -3.02 3.37 -3.90
CA ARG A 150 -2.27 4.04 -2.84
C ARG A 150 -3.14 5.15 -2.23
N ASN A 151 -4.10 4.79 -1.38
CA ASN A 151 -4.96 5.77 -0.72
C ASN A 151 -4.36 6.24 0.63
N SER A 152 -5.09 7.11 1.34
CA SER A 152 -4.72 7.50 2.70
C SER A 152 -5.02 6.39 3.72
N SER A 153 -4.28 6.38 4.83
CA SER A 153 -4.51 5.45 5.95
C SER A 153 -5.93 5.48 6.50
N MET A 154 -6.62 6.63 6.43
CA MET A 154 -8.01 6.77 6.90
C MET A 154 -9.00 6.10 5.95
N ILE A 155 -8.78 6.21 4.64
CA ILE A 155 -9.59 5.49 3.65
C ILE A 155 -9.41 3.99 3.85
N GLU A 156 -8.16 3.52 3.97
CA GLU A 156 -7.90 2.09 4.08
C GLU A 156 -8.40 1.47 5.38
N ILE A 157 -8.30 2.16 6.52
CA ILE A 157 -8.85 1.61 7.77
C ILE A 157 -10.39 1.52 7.71
N MET A 158 -11.06 2.48 7.07
CA MET A 158 -12.51 2.43 6.86
C MET A 158 -12.87 1.30 5.89
N SER A 159 -12.11 1.10 4.82
CA SER A 159 -12.27 -0.02 3.90
C SER A 159 -12.09 -1.35 4.62
N GLY A 160 -11.07 -1.49 5.47
CA GLY A 160 -10.83 -2.68 6.27
C GLY A 160 -11.96 -2.97 7.27
N ILE A 161 -12.56 -1.94 7.89
CA ILE A 161 -13.73 -2.04 8.77
C ILE A 161 -14.98 -2.50 8.01
N LEU A 162 -15.19 -1.98 6.80
CA LEU A 162 -16.33 -2.37 5.98
C LEU A 162 -16.13 -3.72 5.29
N GLY A 163 -14.89 -4.13 5.05
CA GLY A 163 -14.51 -5.29 4.26
C GLY A 163 -14.61 -5.05 2.75
N GLU A 164 -14.70 -3.79 2.34
CA GLU A 164 -14.87 -3.39 0.94
C GLU A 164 -14.23 -2.02 0.70
N THR A 165 -13.80 -1.76 -0.54
CA THR A 165 -13.14 -0.52 -0.96
C THR A 165 -13.74 -0.07 -2.30
N PRO A 166 -13.79 1.23 -2.62
CA PRO A 166 -14.30 1.69 -3.92
C PRO A 166 -13.42 1.18 -5.08
N GLU A 167 -14.05 0.69 -6.13
CA GLU A 167 -13.38 0.13 -7.31
C GLU A 167 -12.99 1.23 -8.31
N PHE A 168 -11.73 1.66 -8.27
CA PHE A 168 -11.17 2.63 -9.22
C PHE A 168 -9.66 2.43 -9.37
N GLY A 169 -9.04 3.17 -10.29
CA GLY A 169 -7.58 3.19 -10.42
C GLY A 169 -7.01 1.79 -10.69
N LEU A 170 -5.96 1.40 -9.97
CA LEU A 170 -5.23 0.14 -10.15
C LEU A 170 -6.04 -1.13 -9.84
N LEU A 171 -7.31 -0.99 -9.45
CA LEU A 171 -8.26 -2.11 -9.34
C LEU A 171 -8.85 -2.48 -10.71
N LEU A 172 -8.82 -1.57 -11.68
CA LEU A 172 -9.37 -1.72 -13.04
C LEU A 172 -8.28 -2.15 -14.02
N ASP A 173 -8.58 -3.12 -14.90
CA ASP A 173 -7.62 -3.66 -15.87
C ASP A 173 -7.03 -2.58 -16.80
N GLU A 174 -7.86 -1.66 -17.28
CA GLU A 174 -7.43 -0.59 -18.19
C GLU A 174 -6.45 0.38 -17.52
N GLU A 175 -6.61 0.66 -16.23
CA GLU A 175 -5.74 1.55 -15.46
C GLU A 175 -4.42 0.89 -15.06
N ARG A 176 -4.32 -0.43 -15.20
CA ARG A 176 -3.09 -1.20 -14.96
C ARG A 176 -2.18 -1.26 -16.19
N LYS A 177 -2.62 -0.77 -17.35
CA LYS A 177 -1.82 -0.78 -18.58
C LYS A 177 -0.66 0.20 -18.54
N ALA A 178 0.51 -0.29 -18.94
CA ALA A 178 1.75 0.47 -19.00
C ALA A 178 1.71 1.55 -20.09
N SER A 179 2.12 2.77 -19.72
CA SER A 179 2.30 3.91 -20.63
C SER A 179 3.73 4.02 -21.17
N TRP A 180 4.65 3.19 -20.65
CA TRP A 180 6.06 3.13 -21.09
C TRP A 180 6.51 1.70 -21.36
N LEU A 181 7.27 1.52 -22.44
CA LEU A 181 8.14 0.38 -22.65
C LEU A 181 9.56 0.78 -22.24
N VAL A 182 10.12 0.12 -21.23
CA VAL A 182 11.48 0.36 -20.74
C VAL A 182 12.36 -0.83 -21.12
N GLU A 183 13.36 -0.60 -21.96
CA GLU A 183 14.27 -1.66 -22.40
C GLU A 183 15.61 -1.64 -21.66
N VAL A 184 15.86 -2.70 -20.88
CA VAL A 184 17.10 -2.84 -20.11
C VAL A 184 18.21 -3.41 -21.00
N ARG A 185 19.05 -2.52 -21.56
CA ARG A 185 20.20 -2.88 -22.42
C ARG A 185 21.52 -2.82 -21.66
N THR A 186 21.82 -3.84 -20.86
CA THR A 186 23.11 -4.00 -20.18
C THR A 186 23.72 -5.38 -20.44
N SER A 187 25.05 -5.44 -20.45
CA SER A 187 25.82 -6.70 -20.55
C SER A 187 25.95 -7.42 -19.22
N GLN A 188 25.85 -6.70 -18.10
CA GLN A 188 25.96 -7.24 -16.75
C GLN A 188 24.62 -7.19 -16.01
N ARG A 189 24.42 -8.12 -15.05
CA ARG A 189 23.23 -8.13 -14.19
C ARG A 189 23.10 -6.77 -13.48
N PRO A 190 21.98 -6.05 -13.65
CA PRO A 190 21.82 -4.74 -13.04
C PRO A 190 21.65 -4.86 -11.53
N ASN A 191 22.01 -3.79 -10.81
CA ASN A 191 21.52 -3.61 -9.45
C ASN A 191 20.05 -3.16 -9.51
N PHE A 192 19.14 -4.01 -9.02
CA PHE A 192 17.70 -3.80 -9.14
C PHE A 192 17.19 -2.56 -8.41
N PHE A 193 17.77 -2.22 -7.25
CA PHE A 193 17.43 -0.99 -6.54
C PHE A 193 17.86 0.26 -7.32
N ALA A 194 19.06 0.26 -7.91
CA ALA A 194 19.56 1.35 -8.73
C ALA A 194 18.73 1.52 -10.02
N LEU A 195 18.38 0.41 -10.67
CA LEU A 195 17.50 0.41 -11.84
C LEU A 195 16.11 0.98 -11.49
N GLY A 196 15.50 0.50 -10.42
CA GLY A 196 14.20 1.01 -9.97
C GLY A 196 14.26 2.49 -9.58
N SER A 197 15.36 2.94 -8.98
CA SER A 197 15.57 4.36 -8.66
C SER A 197 15.65 5.22 -9.92
N LEU A 198 16.32 4.74 -10.97
CA LEU A 198 16.40 5.45 -12.25
C LEU A 198 15.03 5.52 -12.92
N ILE A 199 14.33 4.39 -13.04
CA ILE A 199 12.99 4.32 -13.63
C ILE A 199 12.04 5.27 -12.89
N GLY A 200 11.99 5.19 -11.55
CA GLY A 200 11.13 6.06 -10.75
C GLY A 200 11.42 7.55 -10.96
N LYS A 201 12.69 7.97 -11.01
CA LYS A 201 13.08 9.37 -11.27
C LYS A 201 12.69 9.84 -12.66
N THR A 202 12.71 8.96 -13.66
CA THR A 202 12.46 9.32 -15.06
C THR A 202 10.96 9.32 -15.38
N LEU A 203 10.21 8.34 -14.88
CA LEU A 203 8.82 8.11 -15.27
C LEU A 203 7.81 8.76 -14.33
N GLY A 204 8.21 9.12 -13.10
CA GLY A 204 7.25 9.57 -12.10
C GLY A 204 6.26 8.45 -11.79
N GLU A 205 4.96 8.76 -11.78
CA GLU A 205 3.88 7.83 -11.39
C GLU A 205 3.40 6.90 -12.52
N ASP A 206 3.93 7.09 -13.74
CA ASP A 206 3.62 6.27 -14.90
C ASP A 206 3.97 4.79 -14.67
N ILE A 207 3.20 3.88 -15.27
CA ILE A 207 3.39 2.44 -15.18
C ILE A 207 4.37 1.98 -16.28
N PRO A 208 5.54 1.42 -15.93
CA PRO A 208 6.45 0.82 -16.91
C PRO A 208 6.14 -0.64 -17.20
N TYR A 209 6.31 -1.03 -18.46
CA TYR A 209 6.52 -2.40 -18.89
C TYR A 209 8.00 -2.59 -19.20
N ILE A 210 8.69 -3.37 -18.39
CA ILE A 210 10.14 -3.53 -18.39
C ILE A 210 10.50 -4.82 -19.13
N VAL A 211 11.38 -4.71 -20.11
CA VAL A 211 11.88 -5.84 -20.90
C VAL A 211 13.40 -5.95 -20.79
N GLY A 212 13.92 -7.14 -21.08
CA GLY A 212 15.35 -7.44 -21.05
C GLY A 212 15.84 -7.95 -19.70
N LEU A 213 15.01 -8.00 -18.66
CA LEU A 213 15.37 -8.55 -17.35
C LEU A 213 15.30 -10.08 -17.30
N GLU A 214 14.44 -10.68 -18.12
CA GLU A 214 14.20 -12.12 -18.23
C GLU A 214 15.43 -12.93 -18.66
N ARG A 215 16.48 -12.26 -19.16
CA ARG A 215 17.78 -12.90 -19.48
C ARG A 215 18.57 -13.35 -18.24
N TRP A 216 18.19 -12.86 -17.06
CA TRP A 216 18.78 -13.27 -15.78
C TRP A 216 17.77 -14.08 -14.97
N GLU A 217 18.27 -14.95 -14.10
CA GLU A 217 17.44 -15.61 -13.09
C GLU A 217 17.11 -14.60 -11.97
N VAL A 218 16.08 -13.78 -12.21
CA VAL A 218 15.61 -12.74 -11.27
C VAL A 218 14.83 -13.38 -10.12
N LYS A 219 15.14 -12.97 -8.90
CA LYS A 219 14.48 -13.43 -7.68
C LYS A 219 13.41 -12.44 -7.23
N GLU A 220 12.41 -12.95 -6.51
CA GLU A 220 11.29 -12.14 -6.00
C GLU A 220 11.75 -10.92 -5.19
N TYR A 221 12.77 -11.08 -4.34
CA TYR A 221 13.30 -9.99 -3.53
C TYR A 221 13.95 -8.87 -4.37
N GLU A 222 14.49 -9.20 -5.55
CA GLU A 222 15.05 -8.19 -6.47
C GLU A 222 13.94 -7.37 -7.13
N LEU A 223 12.82 -8.01 -7.50
CA LEU A 223 11.63 -7.31 -7.98
C LEU A 223 11.03 -6.44 -6.88
N LYS A 224 11.00 -6.93 -5.63
CA LYS A 224 10.60 -6.15 -4.45
C LYS A 224 11.47 -4.90 -4.28
N ASP A 225 12.79 -5.05 -4.35
CA ASP A 225 13.72 -3.93 -4.13
C ASP A 225 13.66 -2.91 -5.28
N MET A 226 13.53 -3.39 -6.53
CA MET A 226 13.28 -2.53 -7.70
C MET A 226 11.96 -1.76 -7.55
N GLY A 227 10.89 -2.46 -7.17
CA GLY A 227 9.58 -1.86 -6.94
C GLY A 227 9.61 -0.80 -5.84
N ALA A 228 10.19 -1.13 -4.69
CA ALA A 228 10.33 -0.20 -3.57
C ALA A 228 11.09 1.07 -3.99
N ALA A 229 12.17 0.93 -4.78
CA ALA A 229 12.90 2.08 -5.30
C ALA A 229 12.04 2.93 -6.25
N MET A 230 11.28 2.32 -7.18
CA MET A 230 10.37 3.05 -8.07
C MET A 230 9.29 3.81 -7.29
N ALA A 231 8.70 3.19 -6.26
CA ALA A 231 7.69 3.83 -5.42
C ALA A 231 8.25 5.01 -4.63
N VAL A 232 9.49 4.92 -4.12
CA VAL A 232 10.15 6.00 -3.38
C VAL A 232 10.52 7.17 -4.28
N TRP A 233 11.07 6.89 -5.47
CA TRP A 233 11.62 7.93 -6.35
C TRP A 233 10.64 8.49 -7.36
N GLY A 234 9.58 7.74 -7.70
CA GLY A 234 8.60 8.13 -8.71
C GLY A 234 7.14 8.06 -8.26
N ALA A 235 6.83 7.54 -7.06
CA ALA A 235 5.45 7.22 -6.68
C ALA A 235 4.76 6.19 -7.60
N VAL A 236 5.53 5.41 -8.37
CA VAL A 236 5.02 4.30 -9.20
C VAL A 236 4.20 3.33 -8.34
N GLY A 237 2.97 3.05 -8.75
CA GLY A 237 2.07 2.14 -8.02
C GLY A 237 2.07 0.70 -8.52
N LEU A 238 2.53 0.46 -9.75
CA LEU A 238 2.56 -0.82 -10.44
C LEU A 238 3.66 -0.79 -11.51
N PHE A 239 4.35 -1.91 -11.71
CA PHE A 239 5.16 -2.16 -12.89
C PHE A 239 4.90 -3.57 -13.43
N HIS A 240 5.19 -3.76 -14.71
CA HIS A 240 5.20 -5.07 -15.35
C HIS A 240 6.63 -5.40 -15.76
N ALA A 241 7.11 -6.60 -15.46
CA ALA A 241 8.39 -7.08 -15.98
C ALA A 241 8.16 -8.35 -16.82
N GLU A 242 8.53 -8.28 -18.10
CA GLU A 242 8.26 -9.31 -19.10
C GLU A 242 8.75 -10.69 -18.64
N GLY A 243 7.85 -11.67 -18.63
CA GLY A 243 8.16 -13.04 -18.18
C GLY A 243 8.46 -13.20 -16.68
N LEU A 244 8.38 -12.14 -15.87
CA LEU A 244 8.77 -12.15 -14.45
C LEU A 244 7.61 -11.83 -13.51
N THR A 245 6.83 -10.79 -13.78
CA THR A 245 5.66 -10.44 -12.95
C THR A 245 4.42 -11.20 -13.40
N PRO A 246 3.52 -11.64 -12.49
CA PRO A 246 2.38 -12.50 -12.83
C PRO A 246 1.52 -12.01 -14.01
N GLU A 247 1.13 -10.73 -14.01
CA GLU A 247 0.31 -10.17 -15.09
C GLU A 247 1.05 -10.15 -16.44
N ALA A 248 2.36 -9.86 -16.43
CA ALA A 248 3.19 -9.88 -17.63
C ALA A 248 3.43 -11.31 -18.17
N VAL A 249 3.44 -12.32 -17.30
CA VAL A 249 3.49 -13.74 -17.70
C VAL A 249 2.18 -14.14 -18.39
N GLU A 250 1.04 -13.71 -17.86
CA GLU A 250 -0.28 -14.07 -18.40
C GLU A 250 -0.63 -13.31 -19.68
N MET A 251 -0.43 -11.99 -19.70
CA MET A 251 -0.92 -11.11 -20.76
C MET A 251 0.18 -10.65 -21.71
N GLY A 252 1.45 -10.72 -21.30
CA GLY A 252 2.58 -10.18 -22.06
C GLY A 252 2.36 -8.73 -22.46
N ARG A 253 2.74 -8.41 -23.70
CA ARG A 253 2.68 -7.03 -24.24
C ARG A 253 1.28 -6.47 -24.46
N LYS A 254 0.20 -7.25 -24.22
CA LYS A 254 -1.17 -6.71 -24.19
C LYS A 254 -1.38 -5.69 -23.06
N LEU A 255 -0.48 -5.69 -22.07
CA LEU A 255 -0.44 -4.70 -21.00
C LEU A 255 0.08 -3.33 -21.42
N LEU A 256 0.64 -3.17 -22.62
CA LEU A 256 1.00 -1.86 -23.14
C LEU A 256 -0.26 -1.12 -23.63
N ARG A 257 -0.37 0.17 -23.30
CA ARG A 257 -1.38 1.05 -23.91
C ARG A 257 -1.14 1.18 -25.41
N SER A 258 -2.19 1.52 -26.18
CA SER A 258 -2.08 1.69 -27.63
C SER A 258 -1.08 2.79 -28.04
N TYR A 259 -0.87 3.79 -27.19
CA TYR A 259 0.12 4.83 -27.34
C TYR A 259 1.05 4.81 -26.11
N TYR A 260 2.15 4.08 -26.21
CA TYR A 260 3.18 4.02 -25.17
C TYR A 260 4.44 4.76 -25.63
N ARG A 261 5.20 5.28 -24.68
CA ARG A 261 6.52 5.89 -24.90
C ARG A 261 7.61 4.83 -24.77
N HIS A 262 8.72 5.01 -25.48
CA HIS A 262 9.88 4.12 -25.36
C HIS A 262 10.97 4.83 -24.57
N GLY A 263 11.46 4.16 -23.52
CA GLY A 263 12.58 4.59 -22.69
C GLY A 263 13.71 3.57 -22.65
#